data_AF-A0A521DE68-F1
#
_entry.id   AF-A0A521DE68-F1
#
_cell.length_a   1.000
_cell.length_b   1.000
_cell.length_c   1.000
_cell.angle_alpha   90.00
_cell.angle_beta   90.00
_cell.angle_gamma   90.00
#
_symmetry.space_group_name_H-M   'P 1'
#
loop_
_entity.id
_entity.type
_entity.pdbx_description
1 polymer ?
#
loop_
_entity_poly.entity_id
_entity_poly.type
_entity_poly.pdbx_seq_one_letter_code
_entity_poly.pdbx_strand_id
1 'polypeptide(L)'
;MLETSKKLFERAQQFIPGGVNSPARAFKSVGGTPVFFEKAEGSLLTDVDGKEYIDYVGSWGPMILGHAYEPVIEAVRETAGRSTSFGAPTEVEVKMAELVRQMVPGVDKIRMVNSGTEACMSAIRVARGYTGRDKIIKFEGNYHGHGDSFLINAGSGALTLGQPSSPGVTKGTAQDTLTADFNDLNSVKQLLNEYEGEVAAIIVEPVAGNMGCIPPKKGFLPGLRELCDAHDVVLIFDEVMTGFRIAKGGAQQRYGVTADLVTYGKIIGAGLPVGAFGGRREVMDEVSPVGPVYQAGTLSGNPLAMAAGFALLSELNKNPRHYDELEEKTTYLFSGLKEVFEAHEVAASINRVGSMISVFFTGEEVIDFRTARSTDQRLFKRFFHEMLKNGVYLPPSPFESWFLANSHTELLLDDTIAAADTAIASALSE
;
A
#
# COMPACT_ATOMS: atom_id res chain seq x y z
N MET A 1 4.75 18.21 -25.55
CA MET A 1 4.13 17.16 -24.71
C MET A 1 4.23 17.62 -23.26
N LEU A 2 3.11 17.63 -22.52
CA LEU A 2 2.93 18.18 -21.16
C LEU A 2 2.86 19.72 -21.03
N GLU A 3 2.38 20.45 -22.04
CA GLU A 3 2.35 21.92 -21.96
C GLU A 3 1.29 22.41 -20.94
N THR A 4 0.09 21.83 -20.99
CA THR A 4 -1.00 22.14 -20.07
C THR A 4 -0.68 21.64 -18.67
N SER A 5 -0.14 20.42 -18.54
CA SER A 5 0.35 19.89 -17.26
C SER A 5 1.37 20.82 -16.60
N LYS A 6 2.33 21.35 -17.37
CA LYS A 6 3.32 22.32 -16.87
C LYS A 6 2.67 23.61 -16.36
N LYS A 7 1.76 24.21 -17.14
CA LYS A 7 1.04 25.43 -16.72
C LYS A 7 0.21 25.19 -15.45
N LEU A 8 -0.43 24.02 -15.32
CA LEU A 8 -1.17 23.66 -14.11
C LEU A 8 -0.24 23.50 -12.91
N PHE A 9 0.91 22.85 -13.08
CA PHE A 9 1.88 22.67 -11.99
C PHE A 9 2.46 24.00 -11.51
N GLU A 10 2.86 24.88 -12.43
CA GLU A 10 3.35 26.23 -12.12
C GLU A 10 2.31 27.05 -11.33
N ARG A 11 1.03 26.95 -11.72
CA ARG A 11 -0.08 27.57 -10.98
C ARG A 11 -0.26 26.93 -9.61
N ALA A 12 -0.28 25.59 -9.52
CA ALA A 12 -0.48 24.86 -8.28
C ALA A 12 0.59 25.20 -7.22
N GLN A 13 1.83 25.41 -7.63
CA GLN A 13 2.93 25.80 -6.73
C GLN A 13 2.70 27.14 -6.00
N GLN A 14 1.81 28.00 -6.49
CA GLN A 14 1.50 29.27 -5.83
C GLN A 14 0.67 29.11 -4.56
N PHE A 15 -0.10 28.02 -4.44
CA PHE A 15 -1.09 27.87 -3.36
C PHE A 15 -1.17 26.45 -2.76
N ILE A 16 -0.49 25.46 -3.32
CA ILE A 16 -0.34 24.11 -2.76
C ILE A 16 1.13 23.87 -2.46
N PRO A 17 1.52 23.43 -1.23
CA PRO A 17 2.92 23.14 -0.91
C PRO A 17 3.56 22.18 -1.92
N GLY A 18 4.58 22.65 -2.65
CA GLY A 18 5.23 21.87 -3.72
C GLY A 18 4.34 21.56 -4.92
N GLY A 19 3.18 22.21 -5.05
CA GLY A 19 2.22 22.03 -6.13
C GLY A 19 1.35 20.77 -6.03
N VAL A 20 1.39 20.03 -4.90
CA VAL A 20 0.72 18.72 -4.77
C VAL A 20 0.15 18.46 -3.37
N ASN A 21 -0.92 17.67 -3.29
CA ASN A 21 -1.52 17.22 -2.02
C ASN A 21 -0.90 15.91 -1.48
N SER A 22 0.03 15.31 -2.21
CA SER A 22 0.79 14.13 -1.77
C SER A 22 2.20 14.19 -2.37
N PRO A 23 3.28 14.09 -1.57
CA PRO A 23 4.65 14.35 -2.02
C PRO A 23 5.11 13.54 -3.23
N ALA A 24 4.74 12.25 -3.31
CA ALA A 24 5.13 11.36 -4.41
C ALA A 24 4.65 11.87 -5.79
N ARG A 25 3.56 12.64 -5.81
CA ARG A 25 2.98 13.20 -7.04
C ARG A 25 3.79 14.36 -7.61
N ALA A 26 4.74 14.94 -6.86
CA ALA A 26 5.56 16.06 -7.34
C ALA A 26 6.72 15.62 -8.26
N PHE A 27 6.87 14.32 -8.51
CA PHE A 27 7.94 13.74 -9.32
C PHE A 27 9.35 14.04 -8.79
N LYS A 28 9.51 14.47 -7.52
CA LYS A 28 10.84 14.79 -6.95
C LYS A 28 11.82 13.61 -7.03
N SER A 29 11.33 12.38 -6.87
CA SER A 29 12.15 11.17 -6.95
C SER A 29 12.62 10.88 -8.38
N VAL A 30 11.85 11.30 -9.41
CA VAL A 30 12.15 11.03 -10.83
C VAL A 30 12.64 12.24 -11.63
N GLY A 31 12.49 13.44 -11.10
CA GLY A 31 12.69 14.71 -11.82
C GLY A 31 11.59 15.00 -12.84
N GLY A 32 11.67 16.17 -13.49
CA GLY A 32 10.70 16.60 -14.51
C GLY A 32 9.45 17.28 -13.94
N THR A 33 8.40 17.34 -14.76
CA THR A 33 7.09 17.93 -14.42
C THR A 33 6.07 16.82 -14.26
N PRO A 34 5.27 16.81 -13.18
CA PRO A 34 4.24 15.79 -13.01
C PRO A 34 3.12 15.93 -14.04
N VAL A 35 2.55 14.78 -14.43
CA VAL A 35 1.43 14.70 -15.36
C VAL A 35 0.12 15.00 -14.63
N PHE A 36 -0.72 15.85 -15.20
CA PHE A 36 -2.07 16.11 -14.70
C PHE A 36 -3.07 15.26 -15.49
N PHE A 37 -3.81 14.39 -14.80
CA PHE A 37 -4.80 13.52 -15.43
C PHE A 37 -6.21 14.14 -15.44
N GLU A 38 -6.95 13.92 -16.52
CA GLU A 38 -8.33 14.38 -16.70
C GLU A 38 -9.34 13.25 -16.49
N LYS A 39 -9.08 12.07 -17.06
CA LYS A 39 -9.99 10.91 -17.00
C LYS A 39 -9.22 9.60 -16.99
N ALA A 40 -9.91 8.53 -16.63
CA ALA A 40 -9.38 7.18 -16.58
C ALA A 40 -10.48 6.14 -16.84
N GLU A 41 -10.16 5.07 -17.56
CA GLU A 41 -11.06 3.95 -17.83
C GLU A 41 -10.26 2.66 -17.96
N GLY A 42 -10.67 1.60 -17.26
CA GLY A 42 -9.93 0.34 -17.24
C GLY A 42 -8.49 0.55 -16.77
N SER A 43 -7.51 0.20 -17.59
CA SER A 43 -6.08 0.38 -17.30
C SER A 43 -5.46 1.60 -18.00
N LEU A 44 -6.28 2.53 -18.49
CA LEU A 44 -5.82 3.69 -19.25
C LEU A 44 -6.11 4.98 -18.50
N LEU A 45 -5.13 5.88 -18.50
CA LEU A 45 -5.25 7.27 -18.05
C LEU A 45 -5.15 8.20 -19.26
N THR A 46 -5.94 9.27 -19.29
CA THR A 46 -5.77 10.37 -20.25
C THR A 46 -5.36 11.63 -19.51
N ASP A 47 -4.26 12.25 -19.92
CA ASP A 47 -3.80 13.52 -19.36
C ASP A 47 -4.57 14.73 -19.93
N VAL A 48 -4.39 15.90 -19.29
CA VAL A 48 -4.97 17.18 -19.72
C VAL A 48 -4.42 17.70 -21.06
N ASP A 49 -3.38 17.05 -21.59
CA ASP A 49 -2.78 17.33 -22.89
C ASP A 49 -3.30 16.34 -23.97
N GLY A 50 -4.20 15.42 -23.61
CA GLY A 50 -4.85 14.44 -24.49
C GLY A 50 -4.04 13.16 -24.75
N LYS A 51 -2.92 12.95 -24.05
CA LYS A 51 -2.12 11.73 -24.18
C LYS A 51 -2.65 10.61 -23.29
N GLU A 52 -2.69 9.40 -23.83
CA GLU A 52 -3.08 8.19 -23.11
C GLU A 52 -1.87 7.45 -22.55
N TYR A 53 -2.08 6.79 -21.40
CA TYR A 53 -1.07 6.03 -20.69
C TYR A 53 -1.62 4.72 -20.14
N ILE A 54 -0.88 3.63 -20.28
CA ILE A 54 -1.10 2.38 -19.56
C ILE A 54 -0.72 2.58 -18.10
N ASP A 55 -1.64 2.34 -17.18
CA ASP A 55 -1.50 2.68 -15.77
C ASP A 55 -1.08 1.49 -14.90
N TYR A 56 0.12 1.61 -14.33
CA TYR A 56 0.63 0.70 -13.31
C TYR A 56 0.66 1.31 -11.90
N VAL A 57 0.14 2.53 -11.73
CA VAL A 57 -0.08 3.14 -10.42
C VAL A 57 -1.43 2.71 -9.85
N GLY A 58 -2.49 2.68 -10.66
CA GLY A 58 -3.82 2.21 -10.24
C GLY A 58 -4.34 2.96 -9.02
N SER A 59 -4.11 4.29 -8.98
CA SER A 59 -4.33 5.16 -7.81
C SER A 59 -3.64 4.69 -6.52
N TRP A 60 -2.44 4.10 -6.66
CA TRP A 60 -1.63 3.48 -5.61
C TRP A 60 -2.23 2.18 -5.05
N GLY A 61 -3.12 1.52 -5.79
CA GLY A 61 -3.65 0.19 -5.45
C GLY A 61 -5.18 -0.02 -5.42
N PRO A 62 -6.08 0.98 -5.27
CA PRO A 62 -7.53 0.72 -5.22
C PRO A 62 -8.14 0.11 -6.50
N MET A 63 -7.55 0.40 -7.67
CA MET A 63 -8.17 0.14 -8.98
C MET A 63 -7.93 -1.30 -9.47
N ILE A 64 -8.21 -2.30 -8.63
CA ILE A 64 -7.94 -3.72 -8.93
C ILE A 64 -8.75 -4.26 -10.12
N LEU A 65 -9.97 -3.76 -10.35
CA LEU A 65 -10.78 -4.09 -11.53
C LEU A 65 -10.65 -3.05 -12.65
N GLY A 66 -9.76 -2.07 -12.49
CA GLY A 66 -9.61 -0.92 -13.39
C GLY A 66 -10.37 0.32 -12.94
N HIS A 67 -10.02 1.45 -13.53
CA HIS A 67 -10.68 2.74 -13.32
C HIS A 67 -12.10 2.73 -13.89
N ALA A 68 -12.98 3.49 -13.25
CA ALA A 68 -14.37 3.68 -13.67
C ALA A 68 -15.15 2.37 -13.89
N TYR A 69 -14.83 1.32 -13.12
CA TYR A 69 -15.55 0.04 -13.17
C TYR A 69 -17.05 0.26 -12.94
N GLU A 70 -17.87 -0.08 -13.94
CA GLU A 70 -19.27 0.35 -14.06
C GLU A 70 -20.12 0.02 -12.81
N PRO A 71 -20.09 -1.20 -12.23
CA PRO A 71 -20.83 -1.49 -11.01
C PRO A 71 -20.47 -0.60 -9.81
N VAL A 72 -19.22 -0.16 -9.70
CA VAL A 72 -18.78 0.76 -8.63
C VAL A 72 -19.29 2.17 -8.90
N ILE A 73 -19.19 2.63 -10.14
CA ILE A 73 -19.66 3.97 -10.53
C ILE A 73 -21.18 4.09 -10.34
N GLU A 74 -21.95 3.08 -10.73
CA GLU A 74 -23.40 3.08 -10.54
C GLU A 74 -23.76 3.10 -9.06
N ALA A 75 -23.11 2.28 -8.23
CA ALA A 75 -23.33 2.29 -6.78
C ALA A 75 -23.07 3.67 -6.15
N VAL A 76 -22.04 4.39 -6.61
CA VAL A 76 -21.75 5.76 -6.16
C VAL A 76 -22.84 6.72 -6.63
N ARG A 77 -23.26 6.66 -7.91
CA ARG A 77 -24.29 7.54 -8.49
C ARG A 77 -25.63 7.40 -7.78
N GLU A 78 -26.10 6.17 -7.61
CA GLU A 78 -27.35 5.87 -6.91
C GLU A 78 -27.32 6.38 -5.46
N THR A 79 -26.20 6.15 -4.76
CA THR A 79 -26.05 6.55 -3.36
C THR A 79 -25.98 8.07 -3.21
N ALA A 80 -25.26 8.75 -4.10
CA ALA A 80 -25.16 10.21 -4.13
C ALA A 80 -26.53 10.88 -4.38
N GLY A 81 -27.42 10.22 -5.13
CA GLY A 81 -28.81 10.66 -5.31
C GLY A 81 -29.65 10.65 -4.03
N ARG A 82 -29.21 9.94 -2.97
CA ARG A 82 -29.89 9.91 -1.66
C ARG A 82 -29.23 10.86 -0.66
N SER A 83 -27.94 10.67 -0.40
CA SER A 83 -27.10 11.58 0.39
C SER A 83 -25.64 11.14 0.32
N THR A 84 -24.72 12.10 0.47
CA THR A 84 -23.29 11.81 0.57
C THR A 84 -22.83 11.47 1.99
N SER A 85 -23.60 11.87 3.02
CA SER A 85 -23.35 11.57 4.44
C SER A 85 -24.60 11.79 5.29
N PHE A 86 -24.70 11.10 6.43
CA PHE A 86 -25.82 11.22 7.37
C PHE A 86 -25.39 11.59 8.80
N GLY A 87 -24.15 11.32 9.20
CA GLY A 87 -23.71 11.46 10.60
C GLY A 87 -24.40 10.48 11.57
N ALA A 88 -25.01 9.41 11.03
CA ALA A 88 -25.71 8.36 11.77
C ALA A 88 -25.50 7.00 11.06
N PRO A 89 -25.69 5.86 11.75
CA PRO A 89 -25.48 4.54 11.17
C PRO A 89 -26.38 4.25 9.95
N THR A 90 -25.85 3.46 9.01
CA THR A 90 -26.52 3.04 7.78
C THR A 90 -26.43 1.52 7.57
N GLU A 91 -27.36 0.97 6.80
CA GLU A 91 -27.39 -0.48 6.50
C GLU A 91 -26.15 -0.96 5.74
N VAL A 92 -25.58 -0.11 4.87
CA VAL A 92 -24.41 -0.47 4.05
C VAL A 92 -23.16 -0.67 4.89
N GLU A 93 -23.02 0.02 6.02
CA GLU A 93 -21.93 -0.21 6.99
C GLU A 93 -21.98 -1.62 7.58
N VAL A 94 -23.19 -2.10 7.91
CA VAL A 94 -23.40 -3.47 8.43
C VAL A 94 -23.06 -4.50 7.36
N LYS A 95 -23.59 -4.33 6.13
CA LYS A 95 -23.31 -5.22 5.00
C LYS A 95 -21.82 -5.30 4.67
N MET A 96 -21.13 -4.16 4.71
CA MET A 96 -19.69 -4.11 4.50
C MET A 96 -18.95 -4.89 5.59
N ALA A 97 -19.29 -4.69 6.88
CA ALA A 97 -18.66 -5.41 7.98
C ALA A 97 -18.88 -6.93 7.90
N GLU A 98 -20.10 -7.36 7.55
CA GLU A 98 -20.43 -8.78 7.31
C GLU A 98 -19.62 -9.37 6.16
N LEU A 99 -19.51 -8.65 5.04
CA LEU A 99 -18.76 -9.08 3.87
C LEU A 99 -17.27 -9.21 4.19
N VAL A 100 -16.66 -8.24 4.87
CA VAL A 100 -15.25 -8.32 5.25
C VAL A 100 -14.99 -9.52 6.17
N ARG A 101 -15.85 -9.74 7.17
CA ARG A 101 -15.76 -10.92 8.05
C ARG A 101 -15.90 -12.24 7.29
N GLN A 102 -16.73 -12.28 6.25
CA GLN A 102 -16.85 -13.45 5.38
C GLN A 102 -15.59 -13.68 4.53
N MET A 103 -14.94 -12.60 4.07
CA MET A 103 -13.80 -12.67 3.16
C MET A 103 -12.46 -12.92 3.85
N VAL A 104 -12.27 -12.39 5.06
CA VAL A 104 -10.97 -12.38 5.74
C VAL A 104 -10.96 -13.28 6.98
N PRO A 105 -10.05 -14.27 7.05
CA PRO A 105 -9.84 -15.06 8.25
C PRO A 105 -9.40 -14.22 9.47
N GLY A 106 -9.91 -14.53 10.66
CA GLY A 106 -9.45 -13.93 11.91
C GLY A 106 -9.98 -12.52 12.21
N VAL A 107 -10.89 -11.98 11.39
CA VAL A 107 -11.54 -10.68 11.65
C VAL A 107 -12.94 -10.89 12.22
N ASP A 108 -13.08 -10.76 13.54
CA ASP A 108 -14.38 -10.86 14.23
C ASP A 108 -15.15 -9.55 14.21
N LYS A 109 -14.43 -8.43 14.32
CA LYS A 109 -14.96 -7.06 14.39
C LYS A 109 -14.09 -6.14 13.53
N ILE A 110 -14.71 -5.11 12.97
CA ILE A 110 -14.05 -4.12 12.11
C ILE A 110 -14.64 -2.73 12.35
N ARG A 111 -13.78 -1.72 12.25
CA ARG A 111 -14.12 -0.30 12.35
C ARG A 111 -13.69 0.44 11.09
N MET A 112 -14.60 1.18 10.48
CA MET A 112 -14.32 2.04 9.33
C MET A 112 -13.73 3.38 9.76
N VAL A 113 -12.76 3.86 9.00
CA VAL A 113 -12.06 5.15 9.12
C VAL A 113 -11.87 5.75 7.73
N ASN A 114 -11.22 6.91 7.61
CA ASN A 114 -11.15 7.66 6.35
C ASN A 114 -9.84 7.42 5.57
N SER A 115 -8.86 6.75 6.18
CA SER A 115 -7.58 6.46 5.53
C SER A 115 -6.86 5.27 6.18
N GLY A 116 -5.86 4.72 5.47
CA GLY A 116 -4.92 3.76 6.05
C GLY A 116 -4.13 4.34 7.23
N THR A 117 -3.76 5.63 7.18
CA THR A 117 -3.10 6.32 8.31
C THR A 117 -3.97 6.29 9.57
N GLU A 118 -5.27 6.59 9.44
CA GLU A 118 -6.22 6.52 10.56
C GLU A 118 -6.37 5.09 11.08
N ALA A 119 -6.32 4.10 10.19
CA ALA A 119 -6.41 2.69 10.56
C ALA A 119 -5.18 2.25 11.38
N CYS A 120 -3.98 2.53 10.87
CA CYS A 120 -2.73 2.16 11.54
C CYS A 120 -2.54 2.90 12.87
N MET A 121 -2.84 4.20 12.95
CA MET A 121 -2.78 4.91 14.24
C MET A 121 -3.77 4.34 15.27
N SER A 122 -4.94 3.89 14.82
CA SER A 122 -5.97 3.33 15.69
C SER A 122 -5.56 1.94 16.15
N ALA A 123 -5.06 1.09 15.24
CA ALA A 123 -4.60 -0.25 15.55
C ALA A 123 -3.49 -0.26 16.61
N ILE A 124 -2.46 0.60 16.49
CA ILE A 124 -1.41 0.68 17.52
C ILE A 124 -1.92 1.24 18.84
N ARG A 125 -2.90 2.17 18.82
CA ARG A 125 -3.51 2.70 20.06
C ARG A 125 -4.32 1.62 20.77
N VAL A 126 -5.05 0.82 20.02
CA VAL A 126 -5.83 -0.33 20.54
C VAL A 126 -4.89 -1.38 21.08
N ALA A 127 -3.81 -1.72 20.39
CA ALA A 127 -2.81 -2.67 20.89
C ALA A 127 -2.21 -2.20 22.23
N ARG A 128 -1.81 -0.91 22.32
CA ARG A 128 -1.32 -0.31 23.58
C ARG A 128 -2.36 -0.38 24.70
N GLY A 129 -3.62 -0.05 24.40
CA GLY A 129 -4.71 -0.12 25.37
C GLY A 129 -4.99 -1.54 25.86
N TYR A 130 -4.96 -2.51 24.93
CA TYR A 130 -5.18 -3.92 25.21
C TYR A 130 -4.06 -4.55 26.06
N THR A 131 -2.80 -4.25 25.75
CA THR A 131 -1.65 -4.85 26.46
C THR A 131 -1.21 -4.04 27.69
N GLY A 132 -1.58 -2.76 27.78
CA GLY A 132 -1.06 -1.83 28.79
C GLY A 132 0.43 -1.51 28.63
N ARG A 133 0.96 -1.64 27.40
CA ARG A 133 2.39 -1.46 27.07
C ARG A 133 2.56 -0.31 26.09
N ASP A 134 3.74 0.31 26.05
CA ASP A 134 3.94 1.55 25.30
C ASP A 134 4.61 1.34 23.94
N LYS A 135 5.55 0.39 23.83
CA LYS A 135 6.43 0.31 22.65
C LYS A 135 5.80 -0.44 21.50
N ILE A 136 6.12 -0.04 20.28
CA ILE A 136 5.81 -0.79 19.06
C ILE A 136 7.08 -1.11 18.29
N ILE A 137 7.10 -2.23 17.58
CA ILE A 137 8.12 -2.56 16.58
C ILE A 137 7.52 -2.36 15.19
N LYS A 138 8.21 -1.61 14.34
CA LYS A 138 7.96 -1.52 12.89
C LYS A 138 9.21 -1.92 12.12
N PHE A 139 9.11 -2.02 10.80
CA PHE A 139 10.23 -2.42 9.95
C PHE A 139 10.79 -1.26 9.12
N GLU A 140 12.10 -1.20 8.93
CA GLU A 140 12.71 -0.24 8.00
C GLU A 140 12.16 -0.43 6.58
N GLY A 141 11.88 0.69 5.89
CA GLY A 141 11.29 0.69 4.55
C GLY A 141 9.77 0.44 4.49
N ASN A 142 9.14 -0.03 5.58
CA ASN A 142 7.67 -0.09 5.65
C ASN A 142 7.07 1.30 5.95
N TYR A 143 5.86 1.55 5.46
CA TYR A 143 5.12 2.79 5.67
C TYR A 143 3.67 2.51 6.10
N HIS A 144 3.33 3.01 7.29
CA HIS A 144 2.02 2.80 7.94
C HIS A 144 1.21 4.09 8.05
N GLY A 145 1.44 5.03 7.13
CA GLY A 145 0.89 6.38 7.22
C GLY A 145 1.79 7.36 7.98
N HIS A 146 1.31 8.58 8.14
CA HIS A 146 2.08 9.69 8.71
C HIS A 146 1.68 10.02 10.17
N GLY A 147 1.12 9.07 10.91
CA GLY A 147 0.96 9.23 12.35
C GLY A 147 2.34 9.32 13.01
N ASP A 148 2.50 10.18 14.02
CA ASP A 148 3.82 10.53 14.58
C ASP A 148 4.67 9.31 14.99
N SER A 149 4.04 8.26 15.53
CA SER A 149 4.72 6.99 15.89
C SER A 149 5.33 6.25 14.69
N PHE A 150 4.95 6.56 13.47
CA PHE A 150 5.52 5.92 12.27
C PHE A 150 6.64 6.76 11.63
N LEU A 151 6.75 8.05 11.99
CA LEU A 151 7.74 8.98 11.44
C LEU A 151 9.07 8.93 12.22
N ILE A 152 9.59 7.73 12.43
CA ILE A 152 10.77 7.43 13.26
C ILE A 152 11.78 6.62 12.44
N ASN A 153 13.04 7.08 12.40
CA ASN A 153 14.16 6.34 11.83
C ASN A 153 14.79 5.43 12.90
N ALA A 154 15.51 4.40 12.47
CA ALA A 154 16.36 3.61 13.36
C ALA A 154 17.38 4.53 14.07
N GLY A 155 17.60 4.29 15.37
CA GLY A 155 18.63 4.98 16.14
C GLY A 155 20.03 4.56 15.70
N SER A 156 21.00 5.46 15.85
CA SER A 156 22.40 5.19 15.51
C SER A 156 23.13 4.48 16.66
N GLY A 157 23.66 3.28 16.42
CA GLY A 157 24.61 2.62 17.34
C GLY A 157 24.00 2.17 18.69
N ALA A 158 24.76 2.32 19.79
CA ALA A 158 24.34 1.95 21.16
C ALA A 158 23.18 2.79 21.73
N LEU A 159 22.62 3.72 20.93
CA LEU A 159 21.38 4.44 21.20
C LEU A 159 20.28 3.77 20.37
N THR A 160 19.76 2.65 20.85
CA THR A 160 18.69 1.85 20.25
C THR A 160 17.33 2.57 20.22
N LEU A 161 17.24 3.76 20.80
CA LEU A 161 16.03 4.59 20.80
C LEU A 161 15.82 5.25 19.43
N GLY A 162 14.58 5.17 18.94
CA GLY A 162 14.17 5.79 17.68
C GLY A 162 14.42 7.30 17.68
N GLN A 163 14.79 7.84 16.51
CA GLN A 163 14.92 9.28 16.28
C GLN A 163 13.82 9.78 15.35
N PRO A 164 13.18 10.93 15.64
CA PRO A 164 12.23 11.55 14.72
C PRO A 164 12.83 11.71 13.32
N SER A 165 12.14 11.19 12.31
CA SER A 165 12.52 11.38 10.89
C SER A 165 11.93 12.66 10.30
N SER A 166 11.01 13.31 11.01
CA SER A 166 10.35 14.56 10.61
C SER A 166 10.33 15.56 11.78
N PRO A 167 10.65 16.85 11.54
CA PRO A 167 10.42 17.92 12.51
C PRO A 167 8.96 17.99 12.96
N GLY A 168 8.74 18.29 14.24
CA GLY A 168 7.41 18.36 14.87
C GLY A 168 7.01 17.11 15.64
N VAL A 169 7.64 15.96 15.37
CA VAL A 169 7.46 14.74 16.17
C VAL A 169 8.29 14.84 17.45
N THR A 170 7.66 14.56 18.60
CA THR A 170 8.31 14.69 19.91
C THR A 170 9.28 13.53 20.19
N LYS A 171 10.27 13.78 21.06
CA LYS A 171 11.18 12.72 21.53
C LYS A 171 10.45 11.60 22.27
N GLY A 172 9.38 11.92 23.00
CA GLY A 172 8.58 10.91 23.71
C GLY A 172 7.96 9.92 22.72
N THR A 173 7.31 10.42 21.67
CA THR A 173 6.75 9.57 20.62
C THR A 173 7.81 8.67 19.96
N ALA A 174 9.03 9.18 19.78
CA ALA A 174 10.12 8.44 19.16
C ALA A 174 10.68 7.31 20.05
N GLN A 175 10.67 7.48 21.37
CA GLN A 175 11.15 6.47 22.33
C GLN A 175 10.26 5.22 22.38
N ASP A 176 9.00 5.35 21.94
CA ASP A 176 8.01 4.27 21.94
C ASP A 176 7.93 3.54 20.59
N THR A 177 8.84 3.84 19.67
CA THR A 177 8.87 3.20 18.35
C THR A 177 10.25 2.62 18.08
N LEU A 178 10.30 1.29 18.03
CA LEU A 178 11.48 0.51 17.70
C LEU A 178 11.45 0.15 16.21
N THR A 179 12.61 0.09 15.56
CA THR A 179 12.73 -0.26 14.15
C THR A 179 13.57 -1.52 13.99
N ALA A 180 12.96 -2.56 13.43
CA ALA A 180 13.58 -3.83 13.05
C ALA A 180 13.87 -3.87 11.54
N ASP A 181 14.62 -4.88 11.11
CA ASP A 181 14.92 -5.10 9.69
C ASP A 181 13.89 -6.06 9.08
N PHE A 182 13.25 -5.65 7.98
CA PHE A 182 12.29 -6.51 7.28
C PHE A 182 12.99 -7.79 6.80
N ASN A 183 12.33 -8.94 6.92
CA ASN A 183 12.90 -10.26 6.63
C ASN A 183 14.06 -10.73 7.55
N ASP A 184 14.33 -10.05 8.67
CA ASP A 184 15.26 -10.51 9.72
C ASP A 184 14.57 -10.70 11.07
N LEU A 185 14.22 -11.95 11.40
CA LEU A 185 13.64 -12.31 12.70
C LEU A 185 14.61 -12.10 13.88
N ASN A 186 15.93 -12.11 13.66
CA ASN A 186 16.87 -11.92 14.76
C ASN A 186 16.86 -10.47 15.24
N SER A 187 16.72 -9.50 14.33
CA SER A 187 16.54 -8.09 14.70
C SER A 187 15.32 -7.89 15.62
N VAL A 188 14.21 -8.58 15.33
CA VAL A 188 13.00 -8.56 16.16
C VAL A 188 13.23 -9.21 17.53
N LYS A 189 13.87 -10.39 17.56
CA LYS A 189 14.21 -11.09 18.81
C LYS A 189 15.09 -10.24 19.72
N GLN A 190 16.08 -9.54 19.15
CA GLN A 190 16.95 -8.65 19.92
C GLN A 190 16.15 -7.53 20.59
N LEU A 191 15.25 -6.88 19.85
CA LEU A 191 14.39 -5.82 20.41
C LEU A 191 13.42 -6.35 21.47
N LEU A 192 12.80 -7.52 21.26
CA LEU A 192 11.92 -8.13 22.25
C LEU A 192 12.65 -8.53 23.53
N ASN A 193 13.91 -8.96 23.44
CA ASN A 193 14.73 -9.28 24.60
C ASN A 193 15.23 -8.02 25.32
N GLU A 194 15.57 -6.97 24.59
CA GLU A 194 16.03 -5.70 25.17
C GLU A 194 14.90 -4.95 25.89
N TYR A 195 13.67 -5.02 25.37
CA TYR A 195 12.48 -4.34 25.87
C TYR A 195 11.42 -5.33 26.34
N GLU A 196 11.85 -6.36 27.08
CA GLU A 196 10.99 -7.45 27.55
C GLU A 196 9.81 -6.89 28.37
N GLY A 197 8.57 -7.25 27.98
CA GLY A 197 7.35 -6.80 28.65
C GLY A 197 6.93 -5.35 28.34
N GLU A 198 7.69 -4.61 27.53
CA GLU A 198 7.38 -3.21 27.17
C GLU A 198 6.76 -3.05 25.78
N VAL A 199 6.81 -4.08 24.93
CA VAL A 199 6.30 -4.05 23.55
C VAL A 199 4.82 -4.44 23.50
N ALA A 200 3.98 -3.52 23.04
CA ALA A 200 2.56 -3.71 22.81
C ALA A 200 2.27 -4.43 21.49
N ALA A 201 2.97 -4.03 20.42
CA ALA A 201 2.66 -4.50 19.08
C ALA A 201 3.87 -4.61 18.15
N ILE A 202 3.78 -5.54 17.20
CA ILE A 202 4.60 -5.56 15.98
C ILE A 202 3.69 -5.23 14.81
N ILE A 203 3.99 -4.15 14.07
CA ILE A 203 3.28 -3.77 12.84
C ILE A 203 4.15 -4.00 11.62
N VAL A 204 3.60 -4.64 10.59
CA VAL A 204 4.34 -5.03 9.37
C VAL A 204 3.45 -4.97 8.14
N GLU A 205 4.00 -4.52 7.01
CA GLU A 205 3.42 -4.81 5.70
C GLU A 205 3.77 -6.26 5.35
N PRO A 206 2.81 -7.21 5.34
CA PRO A 206 3.14 -8.63 5.17
C PRO A 206 3.76 -8.96 3.81
N VAL A 207 3.47 -8.14 2.79
CA VAL A 207 4.34 -7.94 1.61
C VAL A 207 4.63 -6.45 1.59
N ALA A 208 5.90 -6.06 1.67
CA ALA A 208 6.25 -4.65 1.62
C ALA A 208 5.94 -4.10 0.22
N GLY A 209 5.36 -2.90 0.16
CA GLY A 209 5.08 -2.23 -1.10
C GLY A 209 5.63 -0.82 -1.22
N ASN A 210 5.93 -0.16 -0.09
CA ASN A 210 6.49 1.20 -0.01
C ASN A 210 8.04 1.25 -0.06
N MET A 211 8.67 0.09 -0.26
CA MET A 211 10.07 -0.04 -0.64
C MET A 211 10.23 -0.87 -1.93
N GLY A 212 9.19 -0.79 -2.77
CA GLY A 212 8.89 -1.72 -3.85
C GLY A 212 8.27 -3.01 -3.32
N CYS A 213 7.80 -3.86 -4.22
CA CYS A 213 7.19 -5.15 -3.91
C CYS A 213 8.27 -6.10 -3.39
N ILE A 214 8.32 -6.33 -2.09
CA ILE A 214 9.27 -7.26 -1.47
C ILE A 214 8.48 -8.33 -0.69
N PRO A 215 8.40 -9.57 -1.23
CA PRO A 215 7.75 -10.68 -0.53
C PRO A 215 8.46 -11.02 0.80
N PRO A 216 7.72 -11.57 1.78
CA PRO A 216 8.34 -12.09 2.98
C PRO A 216 9.16 -13.35 2.64
N LYS A 217 10.34 -13.49 3.25
CA LYS A 217 11.10 -14.74 3.22
C LYS A 217 10.29 -15.85 3.86
N LYS A 218 10.51 -17.08 3.39
CA LYS A 218 9.91 -18.27 4.00
C LYS A 218 10.21 -18.30 5.50
N GLY A 219 9.15 -18.42 6.31
CA GLY A 219 9.25 -18.46 7.77
C GLY A 219 9.29 -17.09 8.47
N PHE A 220 9.40 -15.97 7.75
CA PHE A 220 9.39 -14.64 8.37
C PHE A 220 8.04 -14.34 9.05
N LEU A 221 6.92 -14.34 8.31
CA LEU A 221 5.60 -14.07 8.91
C LEU A 221 5.19 -15.11 9.97
N PRO A 222 5.38 -16.44 9.76
CA PRO A 222 5.16 -17.42 10.82
C PRO A 222 6.02 -17.16 12.06
N GLY A 223 7.30 -16.81 11.87
CA GLY A 223 8.20 -16.49 12.99
C GLY A 223 7.79 -15.22 13.73
N LEU A 224 7.25 -14.20 13.05
CA LEU A 224 6.68 -13.03 13.73
C LEU A 224 5.48 -13.41 14.59
N ARG A 225 4.60 -14.29 14.09
CA ARG A 225 3.46 -14.81 14.84
C ARG A 225 3.92 -15.57 16.09
N GLU A 226 4.87 -16.49 15.94
CA GLU A 226 5.45 -17.26 17.06
C GLU A 226 6.08 -16.34 18.12
N LEU A 227 6.81 -15.30 17.70
CA LEU A 227 7.39 -14.32 18.62
C LEU A 227 6.32 -13.48 19.32
N CYS A 228 5.28 -13.08 18.61
CA CYS A 228 4.18 -12.34 19.21
C CYS A 228 3.44 -13.18 20.26
N ASP A 229 3.21 -14.46 19.98
CA ASP A 229 2.57 -15.38 20.91
C ASP A 229 3.44 -15.66 22.14
N ALA A 230 4.76 -15.82 21.96
CA ALA A 230 5.68 -16.09 23.05
C ALA A 230 5.88 -14.91 24.02
N HIS A 231 5.68 -13.68 23.55
CA HIS A 231 5.91 -12.45 24.32
C HIS A 231 4.62 -11.68 24.66
N ASP A 232 3.44 -12.26 24.38
CA ASP A 232 2.12 -11.62 24.53
C ASP A 232 2.06 -10.24 23.84
N VAL A 233 2.55 -10.17 22.60
CA VAL A 233 2.58 -8.96 21.76
C VAL A 233 1.49 -9.06 20.69
N VAL A 234 0.83 -7.95 20.38
CA VAL A 234 -0.18 -7.88 19.31
C VAL A 234 0.52 -7.84 17.94
N LEU A 235 0.29 -8.83 17.08
CA LEU A 235 0.70 -8.79 15.69
C LEU A 235 -0.31 -7.99 14.87
N ILE A 236 0.17 -6.95 14.19
CA ILE A 236 -0.64 -6.10 13.31
C ILE A 236 -0.14 -6.26 11.88
N PHE A 237 -1.02 -6.73 10.98
CA PHE A 237 -0.74 -6.68 9.55
C PHE A 237 -1.29 -5.40 8.94
N ASP A 238 -0.40 -4.60 8.35
CA ASP A 238 -0.79 -3.50 7.49
C ASP A 238 -1.12 -4.03 6.09
N GLU A 239 -2.39 -4.33 5.88
CA GLU A 239 -2.93 -4.80 4.62
C GLU A 239 -3.61 -3.67 3.84
N VAL A 240 -3.22 -2.40 4.07
CA VAL A 240 -3.73 -1.25 3.30
C VAL A 240 -3.42 -1.42 1.82
N MET A 241 -2.33 -2.10 1.46
CA MET A 241 -1.95 -2.40 0.07
C MET A 241 -2.28 -3.83 -0.38
N THR A 242 -2.01 -4.82 0.48
CA THR A 242 -2.11 -6.25 0.16
C THR A 242 -3.53 -6.79 0.32
N GLY A 243 -4.33 -6.16 1.17
CA GLY A 243 -5.68 -6.59 1.51
C GLY A 243 -6.58 -6.58 0.30
N PHE A 244 -7.30 -7.69 0.09
CA PHE A 244 -8.16 -7.93 -1.07
C PHE A 244 -7.45 -7.90 -2.44
N ARG A 245 -6.11 -7.78 -2.46
CA ARG A 245 -5.30 -7.68 -3.68
C ARG A 245 -4.61 -8.99 -4.03
N ILE A 246 -3.81 -9.51 -3.11
CA ILE A 246 -2.97 -10.70 -3.38
C ILE A 246 -3.69 -12.01 -3.09
N ALA A 247 -4.81 -11.93 -2.39
CA ALA A 247 -5.85 -12.93 -2.23
C ALA A 247 -7.11 -12.24 -1.67
N LYS A 248 -8.24 -12.96 -1.68
CA LYS A 248 -9.51 -12.52 -1.09
C LYS A 248 -9.38 -12.08 0.37
N GLY A 249 -8.77 -12.91 1.21
CA GLY A 249 -8.44 -12.63 2.60
C GLY A 249 -7.06 -11.98 2.79
N GLY A 250 -6.50 -11.34 1.75
CA GLY A 250 -5.20 -10.67 1.82
C GLY A 250 -4.01 -11.60 2.02
N ALA A 251 -2.92 -11.04 2.52
CA ALA A 251 -1.71 -11.74 2.86
C ALA A 251 -1.91 -12.78 3.96
N GLN A 252 -2.83 -12.54 4.90
CA GLN A 252 -3.19 -13.54 5.91
C GLN A 252 -3.62 -14.86 5.28
N GLN A 253 -4.53 -14.82 4.30
CA GLN A 253 -4.95 -16.00 3.56
C GLN A 253 -3.79 -16.57 2.73
N ARG A 254 -3.04 -15.72 2.00
CA ARG A 254 -1.98 -16.19 1.09
C ARG A 254 -0.85 -16.92 1.83
N TYR A 255 -0.46 -16.45 3.01
CA TYR A 255 0.65 -16.99 3.77
C TYR A 255 0.21 -17.89 4.94
N GLY A 256 -1.09 -18.00 5.21
CA GLY A 256 -1.62 -18.82 6.29
C GLY A 256 -1.23 -18.33 7.68
N VAL A 257 -1.03 -17.01 7.87
CA VAL A 257 -0.66 -16.39 9.15
C VAL A 257 -1.77 -15.44 9.60
N THR A 258 -2.27 -15.65 10.82
CA THR A 258 -3.35 -14.82 11.38
C THR A 258 -2.76 -13.75 12.32
N ALA A 259 -2.84 -12.49 11.91
CA ALA A 259 -2.57 -11.35 12.78
C ALA A 259 -3.71 -11.12 13.78
N ASP A 260 -3.41 -10.42 14.87
CA ASP A 260 -4.38 -10.06 15.90
C ASP A 260 -5.24 -8.87 15.49
N LEU A 261 -4.61 -7.92 14.80
CA LEU A 261 -5.24 -6.80 14.13
C LEU A 261 -4.76 -6.70 12.68
N VAL A 262 -5.61 -6.15 11.84
CA VAL A 262 -5.36 -5.95 10.42
C VAL A 262 -5.87 -4.57 10.05
N THR A 263 -5.10 -3.84 9.26
CA THR A 263 -5.53 -2.55 8.71
C THR A 263 -5.77 -2.67 7.21
N TYR A 264 -6.75 -1.91 6.73
CA TYR A 264 -7.18 -1.88 5.34
C TYR A 264 -7.31 -0.45 4.87
N GLY A 265 -7.27 -0.29 3.55
CA GLY A 265 -7.61 0.92 2.84
C GLY A 265 -7.74 0.59 1.37
N LYS A 266 -7.53 1.60 0.53
CA LYS A 266 -7.45 1.43 -0.93
C LYS A 266 -8.65 0.67 -1.52
N ILE A 267 -8.51 -0.64 -1.76
CA ILE A 267 -9.54 -1.50 -2.38
C ILE A 267 -10.84 -1.49 -1.58
N ILE A 268 -10.81 -1.45 -0.24
CA ILE A 268 -12.05 -1.45 0.57
C ILE A 268 -12.98 -0.26 0.30
N GLY A 269 -12.48 0.81 -0.36
CA GLY A 269 -13.30 1.94 -0.81
C GLY A 269 -13.43 2.09 -2.30
N ALA A 270 -12.89 1.15 -3.09
CA ALA A 270 -12.93 1.20 -4.55
C ALA A 270 -12.49 2.56 -5.13
N GLY A 271 -11.48 3.19 -4.52
CA GLY A 271 -10.94 4.49 -4.93
C GLY A 271 -11.46 5.70 -4.14
N LEU A 272 -12.51 5.56 -3.33
CA LEU A 272 -12.95 6.60 -2.39
C LEU A 272 -12.12 6.57 -1.10
N PRO A 273 -11.95 7.71 -0.40
CA PRO A 273 -11.23 7.77 0.87
C PRO A 273 -11.91 6.94 1.96
N VAL A 274 -11.25 5.84 2.32
CA VAL A 274 -11.64 4.97 3.43
C VAL A 274 -10.42 4.18 3.90
N GLY A 275 -10.42 3.84 5.17
CA GLY A 275 -9.61 2.78 5.74
C GLY A 275 -10.45 1.96 6.70
N ALA A 276 -9.88 0.90 7.23
CA ALA A 276 -10.49 0.16 8.32
C ALA A 276 -9.42 -0.50 9.17
N PHE A 277 -9.74 -0.76 10.44
CA PHE A 277 -8.96 -1.68 11.26
C PHE A 277 -9.91 -2.69 11.92
N GLY A 278 -9.48 -3.94 11.98
CA GLY A 278 -10.29 -5.03 12.52
C GLY A 278 -9.41 -6.19 12.99
N GLY A 279 -10.02 -7.19 13.61
CA GLY A 279 -9.28 -8.34 14.14
C GLY A 279 -10.08 -9.11 15.17
N ARG A 280 -9.36 -9.75 16.09
CA ARG A 280 -9.95 -10.57 17.17
C ARG A 280 -10.86 -9.73 18.06
N ARG A 281 -11.98 -10.34 18.49
CA ARG A 281 -13.02 -9.65 19.26
C ARG A 281 -12.48 -9.00 20.53
N GLU A 282 -11.68 -9.72 21.29
CA GLU A 282 -11.13 -9.30 22.59
C GLU A 282 -10.24 -8.06 22.46
N VAL A 283 -9.51 -7.90 21.36
CA VAL A 283 -8.69 -6.71 21.10
C VAL A 283 -9.56 -5.55 20.61
N MET A 284 -10.52 -5.83 19.72
CA MET A 284 -11.41 -4.80 19.17
C MET A 284 -12.44 -4.27 20.17
N ASP A 285 -12.74 -5.02 21.23
CA ASP A 285 -13.66 -4.60 22.30
C ASP A 285 -13.05 -3.58 23.27
N GLU A 286 -11.76 -3.28 23.15
CA GLU A 286 -11.14 -2.12 23.77
C GLU A 286 -11.60 -0.79 23.13
N VAL A 287 -12.13 -0.82 21.90
CA VAL A 287 -12.51 0.38 21.17
C VAL A 287 -13.83 0.94 21.70
N SER A 288 -13.86 2.25 21.95
CA SER A 288 -15.08 3.00 22.24
C SER A 288 -16.15 2.77 21.16
N PRO A 289 -17.44 2.61 21.53
CA PRO A 289 -18.02 2.80 22.87
C PRO A 289 -18.06 1.56 23.77
N VAL A 290 -17.50 0.41 23.33
CA VAL A 290 -17.49 -0.81 24.16
C VAL A 290 -16.41 -0.71 25.23
N GLY A 291 -15.19 -0.39 24.80
CA GLY A 291 -14.03 -0.22 25.68
C GLY A 291 -13.57 1.23 25.81
N PRO A 292 -12.49 1.46 26.57
CA PRO A 292 -12.01 2.79 26.92
C PRO A 292 -11.18 3.47 25.82
N VAL A 293 -10.68 2.74 24.81
CA VAL A 293 -9.80 3.30 23.78
C VAL A 293 -10.58 4.14 22.78
N TYR A 294 -10.34 5.45 22.81
CA TYR A 294 -11.07 6.40 21.97
C TYR A 294 -10.64 6.35 20.49
N GLN A 295 -11.63 6.21 19.62
CA GLN A 295 -11.54 6.42 18.19
C GLN A 295 -12.90 6.94 17.69
N ALA A 296 -12.88 8.03 16.94
CA ALA A 296 -14.03 8.57 16.24
C ALA A 296 -13.59 9.18 14.91
N GLY A 297 -14.52 9.30 13.96
CA GLY A 297 -14.31 9.99 12.70
C GLY A 297 -15.65 10.46 12.12
N THR A 298 -15.79 11.75 11.88
CA THR A 298 -17.07 12.37 11.46
C THR A 298 -17.63 11.79 10.16
N LEU A 299 -16.74 11.40 9.25
CA LEU A 299 -17.10 10.84 7.92
C LEU A 299 -16.79 9.34 7.80
N SER A 300 -16.39 8.70 8.91
CA SER A 300 -16.21 7.25 8.96
C SER A 300 -17.53 6.55 8.58
N GLY A 301 -17.45 5.53 7.73
CA GLY A 301 -18.64 4.79 7.29
C GLY A 301 -19.54 5.57 6.34
N ASN A 302 -19.06 6.65 5.69
CA ASN A 302 -19.88 7.41 4.76
C ASN A 302 -20.47 6.52 3.65
N PRO A 303 -21.74 6.73 3.26
CA PRO A 303 -22.47 5.81 2.40
C PRO A 303 -21.86 5.68 1.01
N LEU A 304 -21.19 6.71 0.47
CA LEU A 304 -20.54 6.65 -0.84
C LEU A 304 -19.40 5.64 -0.86
N ALA A 305 -18.45 5.77 0.08
CA ALA A 305 -17.30 4.87 0.17
C ALA A 305 -17.74 3.44 0.50
N MET A 306 -18.74 3.29 1.38
CA MET A 306 -19.30 1.99 1.74
C MET A 306 -19.99 1.32 0.55
N ALA A 307 -20.80 2.04 -0.24
CA ALA A 307 -21.46 1.48 -1.41
C ALA A 307 -20.46 1.08 -2.51
N ALA A 308 -19.49 1.95 -2.79
CA ALA A 308 -18.43 1.70 -3.77
C ALA A 308 -17.59 0.46 -3.39
N GLY A 309 -17.11 0.45 -2.14
CA GLY A 309 -16.36 -0.67 -1.60
C GLY A 309 -17.15 -1.97 -1.57
N PHE A 310 -18.43 -1.92 -1.15
CA PHE A 310 -19.27 -3.10 -1.06
C PHE A 310 -19.54 -3.69 -2.44
N ALA A 311 -19.76 -2.86 -3.46
CA ALA A 311 -19.90 -3.29 -4.85
C ALA A 311 -18.63 -4.02 -5.33
N LEU A 312 -17.45 -3.41 -5.14
CA LEU A 312 -16.17 -3.98 -5.54
C LEU A 312 -15.84 -5.28 -4.80
N LEU A 313 -15.94 -5.29 -3.47
CA LEU A 313 -15.64 -6.48 -2.67
C LEU A 313 -16.65 -7.60 -2.93
N SER A 314 -17.92 -7.28 -3.18
CA SER A 314 -18.92 -8.28 -3.55
C SER A 314 -18.57 -8.98 -4.85
N GLU A 315 -18.04 -8.23 -5.83
CA GLU A 315 -17.57 -8.78 -7.09
C GLU A 315 -16.38 -9.72 -6.88
N LEU A 316 -15.34 -9.25 -6.19
CA LEU A 316 -14.16 -10.06 -5.86
C LEU A 316 -14.50 -11.31 -5.03
N ASN A 317 -15.50 -11.21 -4.15
CA ASN A 317 -16.00 -12.32 -3.33
C ASN A 317 -16.70 -13.39 -4.17
N LYS A 318 -17.50 -12.98 -5.17
CA LYS A 318 -18.27 -13.86 -6.05
C LYS A 318 -17.41 -14.49 -7.15
N ASN A 319 -16.42 -13.74 -7.65
CA ASN A 319 -15.60 -14.11 -8.79
C ASN A 319 -14.12 -14.23 -8.39
N PRO A 320 -13.73 -15.28 -7.65
CA PRO A 320 -12.35 -15.45 -7.20
C PRO A 320 -11.34 -15.63 -8.34
N ARG A 321 -11.82 -15.99 -9.55
CA ARG A 321 -11.00 -16.09 -10.77
C ARG A 321 -10.24 -14.79 -11.09
N HIS A 322 -10.72 -13.63 -10.64
CA HIS A 322 -10.00 -12.38 -10.79
C HIS A 322 -8.58 -12.42 -10.22
N TYR A 323 -8.37 -13.12 -9.10
CA TYR A 323 -7.05 -13.24 -8.48
C TYR A 323 -6.09 -14.08 -9.33
N ASP A 324 -6.58 -15.18 -9.90
CA ASP A 324 -5.78 -16.04 -10.75
C ASP A 324 -5.40 -15.33 -12.06
N GLU A 325 -6.35 -14.62 -12.68
CA GLU A 325 -6.08 -13.81 -13.88
C GLU A 325 -5.05 -12.71 -13.64
N LEU A 326 -5.11 -12.07 -12.47
CA LEU A 326 -4.11 -11.08 -12.08
C LEU A 326 -2.73 -11.72 -11.93
N GLU A 327 -2.63 -12.89 -11.30
CA GLU A 327 -1.37 -13.61 -11.12
C GLU A 327 -0.81 -14.12 -12.47
N GLU A 328 -1.66 -14.56 -13.40
CA GLU A 328 -1.30 -14.90 -14.77
C GLU A 328 -0.73 -13.67 -15.51
N LYS A 329 -1.43 -12.53 -15.48
CA LYS A 329 -0.99 -11.28 -16.11
C LYS A 329 0.31 -10.75 -15.52
N THR A 330 0.47 -10.78 -14.20
CA THR A 330 1.71 -10.36 -13.55
C THR A 330 2.86 -11.32 -13.87
N THR A 331 2.59 -12.61 -14.01
CA THR A 331 3.59 -13.60 -14.45
C THR A 331 4.01 -13.33 -15.90
N TYR A 332 3.07 -13.02 -16.78
CA TYR A 332 3.34 -12.67 -18.17
C TYR A 332 4.24 -11.43 -18.28
N LEU A 333 3.84 -10.33 -17.62
CA LEU A 333 4.62 -9.10 -17.60
C LEU A 333 6.03 -9.31 -16.99
N PHE A 334 6.12 -10.08 -15.90
CA PHE A 334 7.40 -10.44 -15.29
C PHE A 334 8.34 -11.13 -16.28
N SER A 335 7.86 -12.13 -17.02
CA SER A 335 8.67 -12.87 -17.98
C SER A 335 9.14 -11.95 -19.12
N GLY A 336 8.24 -11.12 -19.68
CA GLY A 336 8.59 -10.19 -20.75
C GLY A 336 9.60 -9.12 -20.32
N LEU A 337 9.42 -8.51 -19.15
CA LEU A 337 10.39 -7.53 -18.62
C LEU A 337 11.75 -8.16 -18.35
N LYS A 338 11.76 -9.40 -17.83
CA LYS A 338 13.00 -10.14 -17.59
C LYS A 338 13.75 -10.38 -18.90
N GLU A 339 13.07 -10.86 -19.94
CA GLU A 339 13.66 -11.09 -21.26
C GLU A 339 14.23 -9.79 -21.86
N VAL A 340 13.51 -8.68 -21.73
CA VAL A 340 13.98 -7.35 -22.15
C VAL A 340 15.29 -6.98 -21.44
N PHE A 341 15.33 -7.03 -20.11
CA PHE A 341 16.53 -6.62 -19.38
C PHE A 341 17.72 -7.56 -19.62
N GLU A 342 17.47 -8.86 -19.79
CA GLU A 342 18.51 -9.83 -20.18
C GLU A 342 19.07 -9.54 -21.58
N ALA A 343 18.23 -9.19 -22.55
CA ALA A 343 18.65 -8.87 -23.92
C ALA A 343 19.52 -7.60 -24.01
N HIS A 344 19.31 -6.63 -23.11
CA HIS A 344 20.11 -5.41 -22.99
C HIS A 344 21.27 -5.52 -21.99
N GLU A 345 21.54 -6.72 -21.47
CA GLU A 345 22.59 -6.98 -20.46
C GLU A 345 22.48 -6.09 -19.20
N VAL A 346 21.25 -5.74 -18.81
CA VAL A 346 20.97 -4.91 -17.64
C VAL A 346 20.76 -5.80 -16.41
N ALA A 347 21.58 -5.57 -15.38
CA ALA A 347 21.36 -6.18 -14.08
C ALA A 347 20.07 -5.63 -13.44
N ALA A 348 19.03 -6.46 -13.43
CA ALA A 348 17.75 -6.14 -12.81
C ALA A 348 17.22 -7.29 -11.94
N SER A 349 16.70 -6.93 -10.77
CA SER A 349 15.93 -7.81 -9.89
C SER A 349 14.46 -7.46 -10.01
N ILE A 350 13.61 -8.44 -10.32
CA ILE A 350 12.17 -8.24 -10.43
C ILE A 350 11.47 -9.11 -9.38
N ASN A 351 10.75 -8.48 -8.48
CA ASN A 351 9.93 -9.16 -7.48
C ASN A 351 8.45 -9.07 -7.86
N ARG A 352 7.67 -10.11 -7.54
CA ARG A 352 6.22 -10.12 -7.72
C ARG A 352 5.48 -10.93 -6.65
N VAL A 353 4.26 -10.51 -6.33
CA VAL A 353 3.29 -11.28 -5.52
C VAL A 353 1.87 -10.95 -5.98
N GLY A 354 1.10 -11.96 -6.41
CA GLY A 354 -0.23 -11.73 -6.98
C GLY A 354 -0.15 -10.70 -8.10
N SER A 355 -0.90 -9.61 -7.97
CA SER A 355 -0.94 -8.48 -8.93
C SER A 355 0.13 -7.38 -8.73
N MET A 356 1.03 -7.54 -7.76
CA MET A 356 2.06 -6.56 -7.42
C MET A 356 3.39 -6.95 -8.06
N ILE A 357 4.11 -5.99 -8.62
CA ILE A 357 5.45 -6.20 -9.23
C ILE A 357 6.34 -4.97 -9.01
N SER A 358 7.65 -5.17 -8.87
CA SER A 358 8.63 -4.08 -8.86
C SER A 358 9.89 -4.49 -9.61
N VAL A 359 10.49 -3.51 -10.30
CA VAL A 359 11.76 -3.65 -11.00
C VAL A 359 12.81 -2.82 -10.26
N PHE A 360 13.91 -3.46 -9.86
CA PHE A 360 15.07 -2.83 -9.25
C PHE A 360 16.27 -3.01 -10.17
N PHE A 361 16.95 -1.92 -10.55
CA PHE A 361 18.14 -1.97 -11.40
C PHE A 361 19.38 -2.27 -10.56
N THR A 362 19.51 -3.50 -10.12
CA THR A 362 20.63 -4.01 -9.30
C THR A 362 20.93 -5.46 -9.67
N GLY A 363 22.17 -5.89 -9.43
CA GLY A 363 22.60 -7.28 -9.56
C GLY A 363 22.33 -8.12 -8.29
N GLU A 364 21.80 -7.51 -7.24
CA GLU A 364 21.48 -8.19 -5.98
C GLU A 364 20.03 -8.72 -5.98
N GLU A 365 19.80 -9.83 -5.28
CA GLU A 365 18.43 -10.23 -4.94
C GLU A 365 17.84 -9.24 -3.94
N VAL A 366 16.70 -8.63 -4.27
CA VAL A 366 16.05 -7.63 -3.41
C VAL A 366 15.10 -8.31 -2.43
N ILE A 367 15.50 -8.35 -1.16
CA ILE A 367 14.83 -9.08 -0.07
C ILE A 367 14.52 -8.22 1.15
N ASP A 368 15.06 -7.00 1.22
CA ASP A 368 14.95 -6.07 2.34
C ASP A 368 15.18 -4.63 1.84
N PHE A 369 15.01 -3.64 2.72
CA PHE A 369 15.22 -2.24 2.34
C PHE A 369 16.67 -1.93 1.92
N ARG A 370 17.65 -2.59 2.54
CA ARG A 370 19.07 -2.40 2.24
C ARG A 370 19.40 -2.81 0.79
N THR A 371 18.95 -4.00 0.38
CA THR A 371 19.12 -4.51 -0.98
C THR A 371 18.27 -3.73 -1.98
N ALA A 372 17.06 -3.28 -1.62
CA ALA A 372 16.28 -2.39 -2.48
C ALA A 372 17.03 -1.08 -2.80
N ARG A 373 17.75 -0.52 -1.82
CA ARG A 373 18.55 0.70 -1.99
C ARG A 373 19.77 0.55 -2.90
N SER A 374 20.19 -0.67 -3.24
CA SER A 374 21.28 -0.88 -4.20
C SER A 374 20.85 -0.64 -5.66
N THR A 375 19.55 -0.42 -5.92
CA THR A 375 19.05 -0.04 -7.26
C THR A 375 19.73 1.21 -7.81
N ASP A 376 20.10 1.19 -9.10
CA ASP A 376 20.55 2.36 -9.82
C ASP A 376 19.39 3.33 -10.04
N GLN A 377 19.29 4.32 -9.15
CA GLN A 377 18.26 5.34 -9.21
C GLN A 377 18.41 6.28 -10.42
N ARG A 378 19.60 6.43 -11.02
CA ARG A 378 19.77 7.25 -12.22
C ARG A 378 19.21 6.52 -13.43
N LEU A 379 19.50 5.22 -13.55
CA LEU A 379 18.93 4.38 -14.58
C LEU A 379 17.40 4.32 -14.45
N PHE A 380 16.87 4.12 -13.24
CA PHE A 380 15.42 4.15 -13.01
C PHE A 380 14.79 5.47 -13.47
N LYS A 381 15.40 6.62 -13.16
CA LYS A 381 14.87 7.93 -13.59
C LYS A 381 14.74 8.04 -15.10
N ARG A 382 15.78 7.64 -15.83
CA ARG A 382 15.78 7.67 -17.30
C ARG A 382 14.75 6.68 -17.85
N PHE A 383 14.77 5.45 -17.37
CA PHE A 383 13.79 4.42 -17.74
C PHE A 383 12.35 4.90 -17.50
N PHE A 384 12.07 5.50 -16.35
CA PHE A 384 10.76 6.07 -16.03
C PHE A 384 10.31 7.11 -17.06
N HIS A 385 11.17 8.08 -17.41
CA HIS A 385 10.82 9.11 -18.39
C HIS A 385 10.66 8.55 -19.79
N GLU A 386 11.44 7.54 -20.17
CA GLU A 386 11.26 6.86 -21.45
C GLU A 386 9.99 6.01 -21.51
N MET A 387 9.64 5.30 -20.44
CA MET A 387 8.34 4.63 -20.32
C MET A 387 7.19 5.63 -20.45
N LEU A 388 7.30 6.77 -19.78
CA LEU A 388 6.32 7.85 -19.85
C LEU A 388 6.19 8.43 -21.28
N LYS A 389 7.31 8.60 -21.98
CA LYS A 389 7.33 9.02 -23.40
C LYS A 389 6.64 7.98 -24.30
N ASN A 390 6.80 6.69 -24.01
CA ASN A 390 6.18 5.59 -24.74
C ASN A 390 4.75 5.23 -24.27
N GLY A 391 4.13 6.05 -23.41
CA GLY A 391 2.73 5.87 -23.04
C GLY A 391 2.50 4.86 -21.92
N VAL A 392 3.50 4.60 -21.07
CA VAL A 392 3.33 3.80 -19.85
C VAL A 392 3.57 4.67 -18.62
N TYR A 393 2.59 4.72 -17.73
CA TYR A 393 2.65 5.45 -16.48
C TYR A 393 2.99 4.52 -15.31
N LEU A 394 4.27 4.50 -14.95
CA LEU A 394 4.77 3.78 -13.78
C LEU A 394 4.65 4.63 -12.50
N PRO A 395 4.74 4.02 -11.31
CA PRO A 395 4.98 4.79 -10.08
C PRO A 395 6.25 5.64 -10.20
N PRO A 396 6.21 6.95 -9.88
CA PRO A 396 7.35 7.86 -10.02
C PRO A 396 8.39 7.71 -8.90
N SER A 397 8.78 6.47 -8.58
CA SER A 397 9.78 6.10 -7.57
C SER A 397 10.23 4.64 -7.78
N PRO A 398 11.52 4.31 -7.63
CA PRO A 398 11.98 2.91 -7.67
C PRO A 398 11.54 2.11 -6.44
N PHE A 399 11.05 2.80 -5.40
CA PHE A 399 10.66 2.22 -4.13
C PHE A 399 9.13 2.05 -4.02
N GLU A 400 8.42 2.01 -5.14
CA GLU A 400 6.97 1.86 -5.18
C GLU A 400 6.57 0.65 -6.01
N SER A 401 5.60 -0.10 -5.52
CA SER A 401 5.03 -1.25 -6.23
C SER A 401 4.21 -0.80 -7.43
N TRP A 402 4.33 -1.54 -8.52
CA TRP A 402 3.44 -1.45 -9.67
C TRP A 402 2.22 -2.34 -9.39
N PHE A 403 1.04 -1.89 -9.81
CA PHE A 403 -0.22 -2.60 -9.58
C PHE A 403 -0.88 -2.94 -10.90
N LEU A 404 -1.11 -4.23 -11.12
CA LEU A 404 -1.97 -4.68 -12.20
C LEU A 404 -3.44 -4.62 -11.77
N ALA A 405 -4.28 -4.45 -12.78
CA ALA A 405 -5.73 -4.47 -12.71
C ALA A 405 -6.28 -5.52 -13.68
N ASN A 406 -7.46 -6.11 -13.41
CA ASN A 406 -8.07 -7.09 -14.31
C ASN A 406 -8.34 -6.52 -15.71
N SER A 407 -8.49 -5.21 -15.86
CA SER A 407 -8.62 -4.51 -17.14
C SER A 407 -7.35 -4.48 -17.99
N HIS A 408 -6.19 -4.90 -17.47
CA HIS A 408 -5.00 -5.09 -18.31
C HIS A 408 -5.23 -6.27 -19.25
N THR A 409 -5.34 -5.98 -20.54
CA THR A 409 -5.42 -6.98 -21.61
C THR A 409 -4.02 -7.44 -21.99
N GLU A 410 -3.91 -8.59 -22.66
CA GLU A 410 -2.64 -9.10 -23.18
C GLU A 410 -1.96 -8.07 -24.10
N LEU A 411 -2.72 -7.39 -24.96
CA LEU A 411 -2.22 -6.30 -25.81
C LEU A 411 -1.57 -5.16 -25.00
N LEU A 412 -2.19 -4.72 -23.90
CA LEU A 412 -1.60 -3.68 -23.05
C LEU A 412 -0.31 -4.15 -22.36
N LEU A 413 -0.22 -5.45 -22.05
CA LEU A 413 1.02 -6.02 -21.50
C LEU A 413 2.11 -6.09 -22.56
N ASP A 414 1.77 -6.48 -23.79
CA ASP A 414 2.70 -6.49 -24.93
C ASP A 414 3.23 -5.09 -25.24
N ASP A 415 2.34 -4.09 -25.30
CA ASP A 415 2.70 -2.69 -25.50
C ASP A 415 3.62 -2.20 -24.38
N THR A 416 3.39 -2.64 -23.14
CA THR A 416 4.25 -2.31 -22.00
C THR A 416 5.64 -2.94 -22.13
N ILE A 417 5.74 -4.20 -22.55
CA ILE A 417 7.01 -4.89 -22.76
C ILE A 417 7.81 -4.23 -23.88
N ALA A 418 7.14 -3.89 -24.99
CA ALA A 418 7.77 -3.17 -26.11
C ALA A 418 8.23 -1.75 -25.71
N ALA A 419 7.43 -1.04 -24.89
CA ALA A 419 7.82 0.24 -24.31
C ALA A 419 9.04 0.08 -23.39
N ALA A 420 9.11 -0.98 -22.59
CA ALA A 420 10.24 -1.26 -21.72
C ALA A 420 11.52 -1.53 -22.50
N ASP A 421 11.44 -2.28 -23.60
CA ASP A 421 12.56 -2.54 -24.53
C ASP A 421 13.12 -1.25 -25.12
N THR A 422 12.24 -0.41 -25.67
CA THR A 422 12.61 0.90 -26.21
C THR A 422 13.19 1.81 -25.12
N ALA A 423 12.57 1.79 -23.94
CA ALA A 423 12.93 2.66 -22.84
C ALA A 423 14.29 2.32 -22.24
N ILE A 424 14.59 1.04 -22.05
CA ILE A 424 15.88 0.64 -21.49
C ILE A 424 17.02 0.89 -22.48
N ALA A 425 16.82 0.60 -23.77
CA ALA A 425 17.79 0.90 -24.82
C ALA A 425 18.16 2.39 -24.84
N SER A 426 17.14 3.26 -24.80
CA SER A 426 17.31 4.72 -24.77
C SER A 426 17.99 5.17 -23.48
N ALA A 427 17.56 4.66 -22.33
CA ALA A 427 18.09 5.03 -21.01
C ALA A 427 19.55 4.59 -20.78
N LEU A 428 20.08 3.64 -21.55
CA LEU A 428 21.50 3.25 -21.53
C LEU A 428 22.37 4.11 -22.46
N SER A 429 21.77 4.76 -23.46
CA SER A 429 22.48 5.57 -24.46
C SER A 429 22.82 7.00 -24.01
N GLU A 430 22.12 7.48 -22.98
CA GLU A 430 22.40 8.74 -22.26
C GLU A 430 23.37 8.53 -21.09
#